data_AF-A0A0S8CUC0-F1
#
_entry.id   AF-A0A0S8CUC0-F1
#
_cell.length_a   1.000
_cell.length_b   1.000
_cell.length_c   1.000
_cell.angle_alpha   90.00
_cell.angle_beta   90.00
_cell.angle_gamma   90.00
#
_symmetry.space_group_name_H-M   'P 1'
#
loop_
_entity.id
_entity.type
_entity.pdbx_description
1 polymer ?
#
loop_
_entity_poly.entity_id
_entity_poly.type
_entity_poly.pdbx_seq_one_letter_code
_entity_poly.pdbx_strand_id
1 'polypeptide(L)' 'MKKQSFEEALAKLEQITKELEDGDLSLEEALKHFDEGVKLAAQCNSKLNDAQKKIEILMKKNDGLEPTAFEDVDEENI' A
#
# COMPACT_ATOMS: atom_id res chain seq x y z
N MET A 1 -3.86 19.85 6.54
CA MET A 1 -3.34 18.54 6.98
C MET A 1 -2.43 18.00 5.88
N LYS A 2 -1.18 17.67 6.19
CA LYS A 2 -0.22 17.13 5.22
C LYS A 2 -0.66 15.69 4.93
N LYS A 3 -1.08 15.39 3.70
CA LYS A 3 -1.28 13.99 3.27
C LYS A 3 0.09 13.32 3.37
N GLN A 4 0.25 12.32 4.24
CA GLN A 4 1.51 11.56 4.30
C GLN A 4 1.82 11.02 2.91
N SER A 5 3.09 11.01 2.51
CA SER A 5 3.59 10.39 1.27
C SER A 5 3.39 8.86 1.28
N PHE A 6 3.58 8.19 0.15
CA PHE A 6 3.39 6.73 0.10
C PHE A 6 4.45 6.06 0.97
N GLU A 7 5.68 6.56 0.85
CA GLU A 7 6.88 6.15 1.53
C GLU A 7 6.76 6.33 3.04
N GLU A 8 6.21 7.48 3.50
CA GLU A 8 5.95 7.70 4.93
C GLU A 8 4.88 6.76 5.49
N ALA A 9 3.83 6.47 4.71
CA ALA A 9 2.76 5.56 5.15
C ALA A 9 3.25 4.11 5.20
N LEU A 10 4.06 3.70 4.22
CA LEU A 10 4.67 2.37 4.16
C LEU A 10 5.66 2.16 5.30
N ALA A 11 6.59 3.10 5.52
CA ALA A 11 7.56 3.00 6.61
C ALA A 11 6.89 2.89 7.99
N LYS A 12 5.77 3.60 8.17
CA LYS A 12 4.99 3.51 9.41
C LYS A 12 4.26 2.17 9.54
N LEU A 13 3.73 1.64 8.44
CA LEU A 13 3.11 0.31 8.44
C LEU A 13 4.13 -0.78 8.80
N GLU A 14 5.34 -0.73 8.21
CA GLU A 14 6.43 -1.66 8.53
C GLU A 14 6.82 -1.60 10.00
N GLN A 15 6.90 -0.39 10.57
CA GLN A 15 7.16 -0.22 12.00
C GLN A 15 6.08 -0.88 12.85
N ILE A 16 4.80 -0.64 12.55
CA ILE A 16 3.66 -1.20 13.28
C ILE A 16 3.66 -2.74 13.18
N THR A 17 3.91 -3.29 11.99
CA THR A 17 4.00 -4.74 11.79
C THR A 17 5.09 -5.33 12.67
N LYS A 18 6.27 -4.69 12.70
CA LYS A 18 7.37 -5.12 13.56
C LYS A 18 6.99 -5.10 15.05
N GLU A 19 6.40 -4.01 15.52
CA GLU A 19 5.97 -3.87 16.93
C GLU A 19 4.90 -4.91 17.32
N LEU A 20 4.01 -5.28 16.39
CA LEU A 20 3.03 -6.36 16.57
C LEU A 20 3.70 -7.75 16.61
N GLU A 21 4.73 -7.98 15.81
CA GLU A 21 5.48 -9.24 15.75
C GLU A 21 6.40 -9.45 16.96
N ASP A 22 6.95 -8.36 17.52
CA ASP A 22 7.83 -8.39 18.69
C ASP A 22 7.08 -8.89 19.95
N GLY A 23 5.76 -8.73 20.01
CA GLY A 23 4.90 -9.36 21.02
C GLY A 23 4.95 -8.73 22.43
N ASP A 24 5.67 -7.62 22.60
CA ASP A 24 5.81 -6.90 23.87
C ASP A 24 4.64 -5.92 24.17
N LEU A 25 3.66 -5.82 23.27
CA LEU A 25 2.51 -4.92 23.40
C LEU A 25 1.42 -5.49 24.30
N SER A 26 0.77 -4.62 25.09
CA SER A 26 -0.49 -5.00 25.73
C SER A 26 -1.60 -5.23 24.69
N LEU A 27 -2.65 -5.96 25.07
CA LEU A 27 -3.79 -6.21 24.18
C LEU A 27 -4.42 -4.92 23.63
N GLU A 28 -4.53 -3.87 24.46
CA GLU A 28 -5.10 -2.59 24.03
C GLU A 28 -4.20 -1.88 23.01
N GLU A 29 -2.89 -1.93 23.21
CA GLU A 29 -1.91 -1.36 22.27
C GLU A 29 -1.88 -2.13 20.95
N ALA A 30 -1.89 -3.46 21.01
CA ALA A 30 -1.95 -4.33 19.84
C ALA A 30 -3.20 -4.04 18.99
N LEU A 31 -4.37 -3.85 19.63
CA LEU A 31 -5.60 -3.48 18.92
C LEU A 31 -5.52 -2.11 18.26
N LYS A 32 -4.88 -1.12 18.91
CA LYS A 32 -4.64 0.21 18.33
C LYS A 32 -3.69 0.13 17.13
N HIS A 33 -2.60 -0.62 17.27
CA HIS A 33 -1.60 -0.83 16.22
C HIS A 33 -2.23 -1.55 15.02
N PHE A 34 -3.07 -2.56 15.26
CA PHE A 34 -3.80 -3.24 14.20
C PHE A 34 -4.75 -2.30 13.44
N ASP A 35 -5.59 -1.54 14.14
CA ASP A 35 -6.51 -0.58 13.50
C ASP A 35 -5.75 0.48 12.68
N GLU A 36 -4.63 0.97 13.20
CA GLU A 36 -3.76 1.90 12.49
C GLU A 36 -3.10 1.26 11.25
N GLY A 37 -2.59 0.05 11.39
CA GLY A 37 -1.99 -0.73 10.30
C GLY A 37 -2.98 -0.97 9.16
N VAL A 38 -4.23 -1.34 9.46
CA VAL A 38 -5.29 -1.52 8.46
C VAL A 38 -5.56 -0.20 7.70
N LYS A 39 -5.60 0.93 8.41
CA LYS A 39 -5.79 2.25 7.77
C LYS A 39 -4.62 2.63 6.88
N LEU A 40 -3.39 2.38 7.31
CA LEU A 40 -2.19 2.66 6.52
C LEU A 40 -2.12 1.76 5.27
N ALA A 41 -2.42 0.47 5.40
CA ALA A 41 -2.48 -0.46 4.28
C ALA A 41 -3.51 0.00 3.22
N ALA A 42 -4.71 0.39 3.66
CA ALA A 42 -5.73 0.94 2.76
C ALA A 42 -5.27 2.24 2.06
N GLN A 43 -4.55 3.11 2.77
CA GLN A 43 -3.99 4.33 2.19
C GLN A 43 -2.90 4.03 1.15
N CYS A 44 -2.00 3.09 1.44
CA CYS A 44 -0.98 2.63 0.50
C CYS A 44 -1.63 2.08 -0.77
N ASN A 45 -2.62 1.20 -0.64
CA ASN A 45 -3.33 0.63 -1.78
C ASN A 45 -4.03 1.72 -2.62
N SER A 46 -4.70 2.68 -1.97
CA SER A 46 -5.32 3.80 -2.68
C SER A 46 -4.32 4.60 -3.51
N LYS A 47 -3.09 4.79 -3.01
CA LYS A 47 -2.06 5.52 -3.75
C LYS A 47 -1.50 4.75 -4.92
N LEU A 48 -1.29 3.44 -4.75
CA LEU A 48 -0.88 2.56 -5.83
C LEU A 48 -1.93 2.55 -6.95
N ASN A 49 -3.20 2.44 -6.59
CA ASN A 49 -4.32 2.52 -7.54
C ASN A 49 -4.37 3.86 -8.29
N ASP A 50 -4.15 4.98 -7.60
CA ASP A 50 -4.07 6.30 -8.23
C ASP A 50 -2.87 6.41 -9.19
N ALA A 51 -1.73 5.81 -8.84
CA ALA A 51 -0.55 5.77 -9.70
C ALA A 51 -0.78 4.89 -10.93
N GLN A 52 -1.35 3.69 -10.76
CA GLN A 52 -1.71 2.79 -11.85
C GLN A 52 -2.63 3.49 -12.85
N LYS A 53 -3.74 4.09 -12.39
CA LYS A 53 -4.68 4.82 -13.28
C LYS A 53 -3.99 5.93 -14.09
N LYS A 54 -3.03 6.64 -13.50
CA LYS A 54 -2.25 7.66 -14.23
C LYS A 54 -1.39 7.02 -15.33
N ILE A 55 -0.75 5.90 -15.03
CA ILE A 55 0.03 5.13 -16.01
C ILE A 55 -0.88 4.63 -17.14
N GLU A 56 -2.04 4.06 -16.83
CA GLU A 56 -3.02 3.61 -17.83
C GLU A 56 -3.44 4.73 -18.78
N ILE A 57 -3.72 5.92 -18.25
CA ILE A 57 -4.09 7.10 -19.07
C ILE A 57 -2.93 7.52 -19.97
N LEU A 58 -1.68 7.46 -19.49
CA LEU A 58 -0.50 7.81 -20.28
C LEU A 58 -0.23 6.78 -21.39
N MET A 59 -0.41 5.49 -21.10
CA MET A 59 -0.22 4.40 -22.08
C MET A 59 -1.28 4.45 -23.19
N LYS A 60 -2.55 4.67 -22.84
CA LYS A 60 -3.64 4.87 -23.82
C LYS A 60 -3.40 6.06 -24.74
N LYS A 61 -2.65 7.06 -24.30
CA LYS A 61 -2.25 8.22 -25.13
C LYS A 61 -1.07 7.93 -26.07
N ASN A 62 -0.30 6.87 -25.81
CA ASN A 62 0.96 6.58 -26.51
C ASN A 62 0.90 5.30 -27.37
N ASP A 63 -0.31 4.85 -27.71
CA ASP A 63 -0.67 3.84 -28.73
C ASP A 63 0.26 2.63 -28.85
N GLY A 64 0.45 1.87 -27.77
CA GLY A 64 1.24 0.63 -27.88
C GLY A 64 1.41 -0.24 -26.65
N LEU A 65 0.80 0.08 -25.50
CA LEU A 65 0.90 -0.77 -24.32
C LEU A 65 -0.46 -0.90 -23.63
N GLU A 66 -0.91 -2.14 -23.43
CA GLU A 66 -2.10 -2.48 -22.66
C GLU A 66 -1.70 -2.68 -21.19
N PRO A 67 -2.17 -1.84 -20.27
CA PRO A 67 -1.87 -2.00 -18.84
C PRO A 67 -2.67 -3.17 -18.26
N THR A 68 -2.01 -4.00 -17.45
CA THR A 68 -2.63 -5.08 -16.66
C THR A 68 -2.67 -4.66 -15.19
N ALA A 69 -3.66 -5.11 -14.42
CA ALA A 69 -3.67 -4.85 -12.99
C ALA A 69 -2.55 -5.66 -12.31
N PHE A 70 -1.97 -5.10 -11.23
CA PHE A 70 -0.95 -5.81 -10.46
C PHE A 70 -1.48 -7.11 -9.83
N GLU A 71 -2.77 -7.16 -9.53
CA GLU A 71 -3.47 -8.32 -8.97
C GLU A 71 -3.67 -9.45 -10.02
N ASP A 72 -3.57 -9.11 -11.30
CA ASP A 72 -3.72 -10.05 -12.43
C ASP A 72 -2.35 -10.59 -12.92
N VAL A 73 -1.25 -10.21 -12.27
CA VAL A 73 0.09 -10.73 -12.60
C VAL A 73 0.28 -12.06 -11.85
N ASP A 74 0.02 -13.17 -12.52
CA ASP A 74 0.36 -14.50 -12.00
C ASP A 74 1.86 -14.58 -11.67
N GLU A 75 2.21 -15.13 -10.51
CA GLU A 75 3.61 -15.30 -10.02
C GLU A 75 4.52 -16.07 -11.01
N GLU A 76 3.95 -16.71 -12.04
CA GLU A 76 4.70 -17.41 -13.10
C GLU A 76 5.38 -16.49 -14.12
N ASN A 77 5.11 -15.17 -14.10
CA ASN A 77 5.61 -14.22 -15.11
C ASN A 77 6.65 -13.19 -14.58
N ILE A 78 7.26 -13.41 -13.42
CA ILE A 78 8.37 -12.59 -12.86
C ILE A 78 9.71 -13.33 -12.94
#